data_AF-A0A7C2QKT7-F1
#
_entry.id   AF-A0A7C2QKT7-F1
#
_cell.length_a   1.000
_cell.length_b   1.000
_cell.length_c   1.000
_cell.angle_alpha   90.00
_cell.angle_beta   90.00
_cell.angle_gamma   90.00
#
_symmetry.space_group_name_H-M   'P 1'
#
loop_
_entity.id
_entity.type
_entity.pdbx_description
1 polymer ?
#
loop_
_entity_poly.entity_id
_entity_poly.type
_entity_poly.pdbx_seq_one_letter_code
_entity_poly.pdbx_strand_id
1 'polypeptide(L)'
;VVINMSLVGQEEFHSLYPYMLSVFEAGYSMGRLMTLFSPGEQIGDIVVPSGMFGVGTVCSITLNGVLNAHGIPVFSRFGGLLEYRDWKPARFTAIINYDGTTLDPLEIFIKSGMTDYRGAVGSGNGQIGAGFREMPSSSRDKVLELAAELESIGLGGFLEVGYPGQDLREIPINEGRIGAIVIGGLNPMAILEEHGIKVSSRALSALIDYERLFPYTELTKRLR
;
A
#
# COMPACT_ATOMS: atom_id res chain seq x y z
N VAL A 1 7.60 6.96 10.31
CA VAL A 1 6.82 6.15 9.34
C VAL A 1 7.48 6.22 7.98
N VAL A 2 7.58 5.10 7.24
CA VAL A 2 8.07 5.12 5.85
C VAL A 2 6.89 5.41 4.92
N ILE A 3 7.05 6.36 4.01
CA ILE A 3 6.03 6.73 3.03
C ILE A 3 6.51 6.50 1.60
N ASN A 4 5.54 6.27 0.72
CA ASN A 4 5.71 6.46 -0.72
C ASN A 4 5.34 7.90 -1.05
N MET A 5 5.92 8.44 -2.11
CA MET A 5 5.62 9.79 -2.59
C MET A 5 5.12 9.72 -4.02
N SER A 6 4.03 10.42 -4.29
CA SER A 6 3.48 10.57 -5.63
C SER A 6 3.30 12.05 -5.95
N LEU A 7 3.81 12.48 -7.11
CA LEU A 7 3.64 13.84 -7.61
C LEU A 7 2.50 13.86 -8.62
N VAL A 8 1.58 14.81 -8.44
CA VAL A 8 0.39 15.00 -9.27
C VAL A 8 0.14 16.49 -9.52
N GLY A 9 -0.30 16.86 -10.73
CA GLY A 9 -0.64 18.25 -11.05
C GLY A 9 -1.82 18.74 -10.20
N GLN A 10 -1.78 20.00 -9.76
CA GLN A 10 -2.79 20.53 -8.85
C GLN A 10 -4.21 20.51 -9.44
N GLU A 11 -4.36 20.96 -10.68
CA GLU A 11 -5.66 21.03 -11.36
C GLU A 11 -6.29 19.64 -11.54
N GLU A 12 -5.48 18.67 -11.97
CA GLU A 12 -5.89 17.27 -12.16
C GLU A 12 -6.26 16.64 -10.82
N PHE A 13 -5.47 16.88 -9.77
CA PHE A 13 -5.72 16.30 -8.45
C PHE A 13 -7.03 16.77 -7.84
N HIS A 14 -7.37 18.06 -7.97
CA HIS A 14 -8.63 18.60 -7.43
C HIS A 14 -9.86 17.92 -8.02
N SER A 15 -9.80 17.45 -9.27
CA SER A 15 -10.94 16.80 -9.93
C SER A 15 -11.04 15.30 -9.64
N LEU A 16 -9.90 14.63 -9.38
CA LEU A 16 -9.84 13.16 -9.37
C LEU A 16 -9.45 12.56 -8.01
N TYR A 17 -9.12 13.36 -7.00
CA TYR A 17 -8.92 12.87 -5.63
C TYR A 17 -10.11 12.06 -5.07
N PRO A 18 -11.40 12.28 -5.44
CA PRO A 18 -12.48 11.43 -4.95
C PRO A 18 -12.32 9.95 -5.31
N TYR A 19 -11.71 9.64 -6.47
CA TYR A 19 -11.38 8.26 -6.83
C TYR A 19 -10.29 7.66 -5.93
N MET A 20 -9.29 8.45 -5.56
CA MET A 20 -8.31 8.03 -4.57
C MET A 20 -8.97 7.74 -3.22
N LEU A 21 -9.92 8.58 -2.78
CA LEU A 21 -10.65 8.35 -1.53
C LEU A 21 -11.48 7.06 -1.56
N SER A 22 -12.09 6.69 -2.68
CA SER A 22 -12.85 5.44 -2.77
C SER A 22 -11.98 4.19 -2.59
N VAL A 23 -10.70 4.25 -2.96
CA VAL A 23 -9.73 3.16 -2.70
C VAL A 23 -9.42 3.05 -1.20
N PHE A 24 -9.32 4.17 -0.48
CA PHE A 24 -9.20 4.17 0.99
C PHE A 24 -10.47 3.62 1.65
N GLU A 25 -11.65 4.07 1.21
CA GLU A 25 -12.95 3.64 1.74
C GLU A 25 -13.19 2.14 1.55
N ALA A 26 -12.74 1.58 0.43
CA ALA A 26 -12.80 0.14 0.16
C ALA A 26 -11.79 -0.70 0.96
N GLY A 27 -10.91 -0.07 1.74
CA GLY A 27 -9.86 -0.76 2.51
C GLY A 27 -8.70 -1.26 1.65
N TYR A 28 -8.55 -0.74 0.42
CA TYR A 28 -7.48 -1.14 -0.50
C TYR A 28 -6.25 -0.21 -0.41
N SER A 29 -6.09 0.50 0.70
CA SER A 29 -4.90 1.29 1.03
C SER A 29 -4.12 0.70 2.20
N MET A 30 -2.85 1.09 2.33
CA MET A 30 -2.10 0.86 3.57
C MET A 30 -2.62 1.84 4.62
N GLY A 31 -3.52 1.33 5.47
CA GLY A 31 -4.14 2.07 6.55
C GLY A 31 -5.05 3.19 6.04
N ARG A 32 -5.33 4.14 6.92
CA ARG A 32 -6.24 5.28 6.65
C ARG A 32 -5.54 6.63 6.72
N LEU A 33 -4.22 6.62 6.80
CA LEU A 33 -3.40 7.81 6.99
C LEU A 33 -2.67 8.19 5.70
N MET A 34 -2.55 9.49 5.45
CA MET A 34 -1.81 10.07 4.35
C MET A 34 -1.23 11.42 4.75
N THR A 35 -0.43 12.02 3.88
CA THR A 35 0.02 13.40 4.03
C THR A 35 0.01 14.10 2.68
N LEU A 36 0.00 15.43 2.70
CA LEU A 36 0.21 16.27 1.53
C LEU A 36 1.49 17.08 1.70
N PHE A 37 2.06 17.45 0.57
CA PHE A 37 3.24 18.29 0.48
C PHE A 37 3.00 19.39 -0.53
N SER A 38 3.32 20.62 -0.13
CA SER A 38 3.11 21.83 -0.94
C SER A 38 4.25 22.02 -1.95
N PRO A 39 4.03 22.77 -3.05
CA PRO A 39 5.12 23.20 -3.92
C PRO A 39 6.31 23.78 -3.17
N GLY A 40 7.52 23.36 -3.55
CA GLY A 40 8.78 23.78 -2.95
C GLY A 40 9.16 23.03 -1.68
N GLU A 41 8.28 22.21 -1.11
CA GLU A 41 8.58 21.39 0.05
C GLU A 41 9.49 20.21 -0.33
N GLN A 42 10.48 19.91 0.52
CA GLN A 42 11.44 18.82 0.31
C GLN A 42 11.18 17.64 1.25
N ILE A 43 11.15 16.43 0.67
CA ILE A 43 10.89 15.17 1.35
C ILE A 43 11.92 14.16 0.86
N GLY A 44 12.88 13.83 1.72
CA GLY A 44 14.07 13.07 1.30
C GLY A 44 14.78 13.81 0.16
N ASP A 45 14.96 13.13 -0.96
CA ASP A 45 15.64 13.66 -2.15
C ASP A 45 14.68 14.29 -3.17
N ILE A 46 13.38 14.35 -2.87
CA ILE A 46 12.36 14.89 -3.77
C ILE A 46 11.95 16.29 -3.30
N VAL A 47 11.98 17.24 -4.23
CA VAL A 47 11.38 18.57 -4.05
C VAL A 47 10.09 18.61 -4.86
N VAL A 48 8.98 18.99 -4.24
CA VAL A 48 7.68 19.10 -4.92
C VAL A 48 7.75 20.25 -5.93
N PRO A 49 7.53 20.00 -7.24
CA PRO A 49 7.60 21.05 -8.25
C PRO A 49 6.49 22.10 -8.11
N SER A 50 6.73 23.28 -8.67
CA SER A 50 5.68 24.29 -8.83
C SER A 50 4.52 23.74 -9.67
N GLY A 51 3.28 24.03 -9.27
CA GLY A 51 2.07 23.54 -9.95
C GLY A 51 1.71 22.07 -9.68
N MET A 52 2.39 21.42 -8.74
CA MET A 52 2.09 20.04 -8.32
C MET A 52 1.77 19.96 -6.82
N PHE A 53 1.15 18.86 -6.41
CA PHE A 53 1.12 18.39 -5.02
C PHE A 53 1.97 17.14 -4.88
N GLY A 54 2.65 17.02 -3.75
CA GLY A 54 3.15 15.73 -3.29
C GLY A 54 2.08 15.05 -2.45
N VAL A 55 1.74 13.81 -2.78
CA VAL A 55 0.86 12.95 -1.99
C VAL A 55 1.71 11.88 -1.35
N GLY A 56 1.72 11.84 -0.01
CA GLY A 56 2.41 10.82 0.76
C GLY A 56 1.44 9.76 1.26
N THR A 57 1.64 8.50 0.86
CA THR A 57 0.89 7.35 1.39
C THR A 57 1.81 6.45 2.19
N VAL A 58 1.29 5.76 3.19
CA VAL A 58 2.14 4.90 4.04
C VAL A 58 2.64 3.70 3.24
N CYS A 59 3.93 3.41 3.34
CA CYS A 59 4.52 2.23 2.73
C CYS A 59 4.35 1.01 3.64
N SER A 60 4.04 -0.14 3.06
CA SER A 60 3.84 -1.39 3.79
C SER A 60 5.11 -1.86 4.53
N ILE A 61 6.30 -1.37 4.14
CA ILE A 61 7.54 -1.65 4.88
C ILE A 61 7.52 -1.07 6.31
N THR A 62 6.68 -0.08 6.59
CA THR A 62 6.47 0.43 7.96
C THR A 62 6.08 -0.70 8.90
N LEU A 63 5.24 -1.65 8.45
CA LEU A 63 4.86 -2.82 9.23
C LEU A 63 6.07 -3.68 9.58
N ASN A 64 7.02 -3.84 8.66
CA ASN A 64 8.25 -4.60 8.91
C ASN A 64 9.08 -3.95 10.02
N GLY A 65 9.17 -2.61 10.02
CA GLY A 65 9.87 -1.88 11.08
C GLY A 65 9.28 -2.16 12.47
N VAL A 66 7.94 -2.15 12.57
CA VAL A 66 7.24 -2.45 13.82
C VAL A 66 7.47 -3.90 14.24
N LEU A 67 7.24 -4.87 13.35
CA LEU A 67 7.43 -6.29 13.65
C LEU A 67 8.87 -6.61 14.09
N ASN A 68 9.86 -6.05 13.39
CA ASN A 68 11.26 -6.21 13.74
C ASN A 68 11.58 -5.60 15.12
N ALA A 69 11.00 -4.44 15.46
CA ALA A 69 11.16 -3.83 16.79
C ALA A 69 10.60 -4.71 17.92
N HIS A 70 9.61 -5.56 17.61
CA HIS A 70 9.07 -6.58 18.51
C HIS A 70 9.75 -7.96 18.38
N GLY A 71 10.91 -8.03 17.71
CA GLY A 71 11.70 -9.26 17.59
C GLY A 71 11.15 -10.29 16.60
N ILE A 72 10.23 -9.88 15.71
CA ILE A 72 9.62 -10.76 14.70
C ILE A 72 10.34 -10.51 13.36
N PRO A 73 11.20 -11.44 12.89
CA PRO A 73 11.85 -11.28 11.61
C PRO A 73 10.83 -11.45 10.48
N VAL A 74 10.83 -10.49 9.56
CA VAL A 74 9.93 -10.48 8.39
C VAL A 74 10.70 -10.73 7.11
N PHE A 75 10.28 -11.73 6.35
CA PHE A 75 10.78 -11.98 5.00
C PHE A 75 9.77 -11.50 3.96
N SER A 76 10.01 -10.35 3.34
CA SER A 76 9.21 -9.87 2.20
C SER A 76 9.54 -10.69 0.96
N ARG A 77 8.62 -11.55 0.50
CA ARG A 77 8.88 -12.50 -0.58
C ARG A 77 8.67 -11.87 -1.97
N PHE A 78 7.52 -11.27 -2.20
CA PHE A 78 7.19 -10.62 -3.47
C PHE A 78 6.15 -9.51 -3.32
N GLY A 79 6.11 -8.63 -4.32
CA GLY A 79 4.96 -7.77 -4.60
C GLY A 79 4.17 -8.34 -5.79
N GLY A 80 2.86 -8.15 -5.81
CA GLY A 80 1.99 -8.76 -6.81
C GLY A 80 0.64 -8.08 -6.98
N LEU A 81 -0.10 -8.58 -7.95
CA LEU A 81 -1.50 -8.24 -8.19
C LEU A 81 -2.39 -9.30 -7.57
N LEU A 82 -3.22 -8.88 -6.63
CA LEU A 82 -4.20 -9.71 -5.96
C LEU A 82 -5.57 -9.51 -6.64
N GLU A 83 -6.07 -10.59 -7.23
CA GLU A 83 -7.38 -10.62 -7.86
C GLU A 83 -8.47 -10.58 -6.79
N TYR A 84 -9.45 -9.70 -6.97
CA TYR A 84 -10.70 -9.68 -6.22
C TYR A 84 -11.82 -10.24 -7.08
N ARG A 85 -12.65 -11.09 -6.48
CA ARG A 85 -13.88 -11.62 -7.07
C ARG A 85 -14.99 -11.55 -6.04
N ASP A 86 -16.13 -10.96 -6.39
CA ASP A 86 -17.28 -10.80 -5.50
C ASP A 86 -16.88 -10.24 -4.11
N TRP A 87 -16.09 -9.17 -4.11
CA TRP A 87 -15.61 -8.45 -2.90
C TRP A 87 -14.68 -9.26 -2.01
N LYS A 88 -14.12 -10.37 -2.51
CA LYS A 88 -13.20 -11.23 -1.77
C LYS A 88 -11.87 -11.38 -2.50
N PRO A 89 -10.72 -11.38 -1.79
CA PRO A 89 -9.46 -11.72 -2.39
C PRO A 89 -9.49 -13.18 -2.86
N ALA A 90 -9.05 -13.44 -4.09
CA ALA A 90 -9.07 -14.75 -4.72
C ALA A 90 -7.65 -15.38 -4.72
N ARG A 91 -6.75 -14.84 -5.54
CA ARG A 91 -5.39 -15.35 -5.78
C ARG A 91 -4.48 -14.26 -6.33
N PHE A 92 -3.17 -14.49 -6.34
CA PHE A 92 -2.24 -13.62 -7.07
C PHE A 92 -2.24 -13.96 -8.56
N THR A 93 -2.41 -12.95 -9.42
CA THR A 93 -2.40 -13.11 -10.89
C THR A 93 -1.05 -12.79 -11.51
N ALA A 94 -0.25 -11.97 -10.83
CA ALA A 94 1.13 -11.64 -11.20
C ALA A 94 1.94 -11.39 -9.93
N ILE A 95 3.21 -11.82 -9.94
CA ILE A 95 4.16 -11.63 -8.83
C ILE A 95 5.54 -11.26 -9.37
N ILE A 96 6.27 -10.45 -8.63
CA ILE A 96 7.70 -10.17 -8.83
C ILE A 96 8.38 -10.33 -7.46
N ASN A 97 9.32 -11.28 -7.36
CA ASN A 97 10.06 -11.50 -6.12
C ASN A 97 11.00 -10.34 -5.85
N TYR A 98 11.04 -9.89 -4.59
CA TYR A 98 11.85 -8.74 -4.18
C TYR A 98 13.36 -9.02 -4.27
N ASP A 99 13.79 -10.28 -4.16
CA ASP A 99 15.19 -10.68 -4.32
C ASP A 99 15.66 -10.75 -5.78
N GLY A 100 14.73 -10.67 -6.73
CA GLY A 100 14.99 -10.73 -8.17
C GLY A 100 14.88 -9.39 -8.91
N THR A 101 14.66 -8.28 -8.20
CA THR A 101 14.43 -6.96 -8.81
C THR A 101 15.03 -5.82 -7.98
N THR A 102 15.45 -4.74 -8.65
CA THR A 102 15.80 -3.47 -8.01
C THR A 102 14.67 -2.44 -8.06
N LEU A 103 13.61 -2.74 -8.81
CA LEU A 103 12.43 -1.90 -8.99
C LEU A 103 11.30 -2.37 -8.08
N ASP A 104 10.48 -1.43 -7.59
CA ASP A 104 9.28 -1.77 -6.83
C ASP A 104 8.25 -2.47 -7.75
N PRO A 105 7.78 -3.68 -7.40
CA PRO A 105 6.80 -4.41 -8.20
C PRO A 105 5.50 -3.63 -8.46
N LEU A 106 4.98 -2.91 -7.48
CA LEU A 106 3.71 -2.20 -7.62
C LEU A 106 3.87 -1.02 -8.59
N GLU A 107 5.00 -0.32 -8.57
CA GLU A 107 5.28 0.69 -9.60
C GLU A 107 5.22 0.10 -11.01
N ILE A 108 5.84 -1.07 -11.23
CA ILE A 108 5.82 -1.75 -12.53
C ILE A 108 4.39 -2.09 -12.95
N PHE A 109 3.60 -2.70 -12.07
CA PHE A 109 2.24 -3.12 -12.40
C PHE A 109 1.32 -1.93 -12.69
N ILE A 110 1.42 -0.86 -11.89
CA ILE A 110 0.66 0.38 -12.10
C ILE A 110 1.03 1.00 -13.44
N LYS A 111 2.33 1.18 -13.71
CA LYS A 111 2.82 1.79 -14.96
C LYS A 111 2.53 0.96 -16.21
N SER A 112 2.41 -0.35 -16.05
CA SER A 112 2.05 -1.26 -17.12
C SER A 112 0.54 -1.35 -17.36
N GLY A 113 -0.28 -0.60 -16.60
CA GLY A 113 -1.75 -0.60 -16.72
C GLY A 113 -2.38 -1.96 -16.36
N MET A 114 -1.74 -2.72 -15.48
CA MET A 114 -2.19 -4.07 -15.11
C MET A 114 -3.13 -4.09 -13.91
N THR A 115 -3.32 -2.95 -13.23
CA THR A 115 -4.25 -2.84 -12.09
C THR A 115 -5.68 -2.62 -12.56
N ASP A 116 -6.65 -2.94 -11.70
CA ASP A 116 -8.06 -2.63 -11.91
C ASP A 116 -8.72 -2.28 -10.57
N TYR A 117 -8.42 -1.07 -10.08
CA TYR A 117 -9.06 -0.53 -8.88
C TYR A 117 -10.49 -0.09 -9.18
N ARG A 118 -10.78 0.43 -10.37
CA ARG A 118 -12.14 0.81 -10.79
C ARG A 118 -13.12 -0.36 -10.65
N GLY A 119 -12.75 -1.54 -11.14
CA GLY A 119 -13.52 -2.76 -10.97
C GLY A 119 -13.60 -3.18 -9.50
N ALA A 120 -12.46 -3.19 -8.81
CA ALA A 120 -12.37 -3.65 -7.42
C ALA A 120 -13.24 -2.82 -6.46
N VAL A 121 -13.27 -1.49 -6.62
CA VAL A 121 -14.10 -0.59 -5.78
C VAL A 121 -15.54 -0.51 -6.26
N GLY A 122 -15.80 -0.64 -7.56
CA GLY A 122 -17.14 -0.45 -8.12
C GLY A 122 -18.01 -1.70 -8.13
N SER A 123 -17.42 -2.87 -8.31
CA SER A 123 -18.13 -4.14 -8.47
C SER A 123 -17.63 -5.26 -7.56
N GLY A 124 -16.54 -5.03 -6.82
CA GLY A 124 -15.86 -6.07 -6.05
C GLY A 124 -15.04 -7.04 -6.91
N ASN A 125 -14.88 -6.76 -8.20
CA ASN A 125 -14.13 -7.58 -9.16
C ASN A 125 -13.04 -6.73 -9.79
N GLY A 126 -11.76 -7.09 -9.60
CA GLY A 126 -10.64 -6.29 -10.12
C GLY A 126 -9.29 -6.80 -9.62
N GLN A 127 -8.27 -5.95 -9.71
CA GLN A 127 -6.90 -6.30 -9.30
C GLN A 127 -6.26 -5.17 -8.51
N ILE A 128 -5.82 -5.49 -7.29
CA ILE A 128 -5.16 -4.54 -6.39
C ILE A 128 -3.70 -4.94 -6.15
N GLY A 129 -2.86 -3.96 -5.85
CA GLY A 129 -1.48 -4.19 -5.43
C GLY A 129 -1.43 -4.75 -4.01
N ALA A 130 -0.66 -5.81 -3.81
CA ALA A 130 -0.41 -6.38 -2.50
C ALA A 130 1.01 -6.98 -2.42
N GLY A 131 1.58 -6.99 -1.22
CA GLY A 131 2.84 -7.67 -0.91
C GLY A 131 2.60 -8.93 -0.09
N PHE A 132 3.43 -9.93 -0.30
CA PHE A 132 3.43 -11.18 0.46
C PHE A 132 4.66 -11.28 1.35
N ARG A 133 4.43 -11.63 2.62
CA ARG A 133 5.46 -11.76 3.64
C ARG A 133 5.40 -13.13 4.30
N GLU A 134 6.55 -13.62 4.71
CA GLU A 134 6.66 -14.80 5.56
C GLU A 134 7.30 -14.43 6.90
N MET A 135 6.79 -15.02 7.99
CA MET A 135 7.31 -14.87 9.34
C MET A 135 7.35 -16.24 10.05
N PRO A 136 8.08 -16.39 11.16
CA PRO A 136 8.07 -17.62 11.96
C PRO A 136 6.65 -17.96 12.45
N SER A 137 6.25 -19.22 12.36
CA SER A 137 4.91 -19.66 12.78
C SER A 137 4.58 -19.35 14.24
N SER A 138 5.58 -19.41 15.12
CA SER A 138 5.47 -19.09 16.55
C SER A 138 5.13 -17.62 16.82
N SER A 139 5.31 -16.73 15.85
CA SER A 139 5.01 -15.30 16.00
C SER A 139 3.56 -14.93 15.67
N ARG A 140 2.75 -15.86 15.15
CA ARG A 140 1.43 -15.57 14.58
C ARG A 140 0.52 -14.77 15.51
N ASP A 141 0.37 -15.19 16.75
CA ASP A 141 -0.54 -14.51 17.69
C ASP A 141 -0.07 -13.10 18.00
N LYS A 142 1.25 -12.90 18.13
CA LYS A 142 1.82 -11.56 18.31
C LYS A 142 1.69 -10.69 17.06
N VAL A 143 1.80 -11.28 15.86
CA VAL A 143 1.52 -10.57 14.60
C VAL A 143 0.07 -10.10 14.55
N LEU A 144 -0.89 -10.92 14.96
CA LEU A 144 -2.31 -10.55 15.00
C LEU A 144 -2.60 -9.44 16.03
N GLU A 145 -2.00 -9.52 17.21
CA GLU A 145 -2.08 -8.47 18.24
C GLU A 145 -1.54 -7.13 17.71
N LEU A 146 -0.32 -7.14 17.16
CA LEU A 146 0.30 -5.94 16.59
C LEU A 146 -0.48 -5.41 15.38
N ALA A 147 -1.04 -6.28 14.54
CA ALA A 147 -1.90 -5.86 13.44
C ALA A 147 -3.14 -5.10 13.94
N ALA A 148 -3.77 -5.57 15.02
CA ALA A 148 -4.91 -4.89 15.63
C ALA A 148 -4.51 -3.54 16.27
N GLU A 149 -3.36 -3.47 16.95
CA GLU A 149 -2.83 -2.22 17.49
C GLU A 149 -2.57 -1.19 16.37
N LEU A 150 -1.91 -1.62 15.28
CA LEU A 150 -1.62 -0.77 14.13
C LEU A 150 -2.88 -0.28 13.43
N GLU A 151 -3.89 -1.15 13.28
CA GLU A 151 -5.20 -0.77 12.76
C GLU A 151 -5.87 0.32 13.61
N SER A 152 -5.81 0.19 14.95
CA SER A 152 -6.42 1.16 15.87
C SER A 152 -5.86 2.58 15.72
N ILE A 153 -4.57 2.70 15.42
CA ILE A 153 -3.92 3.98 15.15
C ILE A 153 -3.98 4.39 13.67
N GLY A 154 -4.54 3.56 12.80
CA GLY A 154 -4.74 3.88 11.38
C GLY A 154 -3.57 3.52 10.47
N LEU A 155 -2.59 2.76 10.96
CA LEU A 155 -1.51 2.13 10.18
C LEU A 155 -1.84 0.67 9.82
N GLY A 156 -3.12 0.41 9.54
CA GLY A 156 -3.62 -0.87 9.04
C GLY A 156 -2.95 -1.34 7.76
N GLY A 157 -3.23 -2.57 7.34
CA GLY A 157 -2.78 -3.05 6.04
C GLY A 157 -2.55 -4.54 5.93
N PHE A 158 -2.60 -5.29 7.03
CA PHE A 158 -2.70 -6.74 6.98
C PHE A 158 -4.07 -7.13 6.45
N LEU A 159 -4.12 -7.68 5.24
CA LEU A 159 -5.34 -8.19 4.64
C LEU A 159 -5.68 -9.57 5.20
N GLU A 160 -4.68 -10.45 5.27
CA GLU A 160 -4.86 -11.83 5.71
C GLU A 160 -3.56 -12.37 6.30
N VAL A 161 -3.67 -13.10 7.41
CA VAL A 161 -2.56 -13.84 8.03
C VAL A 161 -2.92 -15.31 8.06
N GLY A 162 -2.17 -16.12 7.32
CA GLY A 162 -2.38 -17.55 7.18
C GLY A 162 -2.06 -18.34 8.45
N TYR A 163 -2.24 -19.65 8.36
CA TYR A 163 -1.87 -20.59 9.42
C TYR A 163 -0.52 -21.25 9.12
N PRO A 164 0.17 -21.79 10.14
CA PRO A 164 1.48 -22.42 9.96
C PRO A 164 1.46 -23.52 8.90
N GLY A 165 2.36 -23.44 7.92
CA GLY A 165 2.52 -24.43 6.85
C GLY A 165 1.30 -24.59 5.93
N GLN A 166 0.32 -23.67 5.97
CA GLN A 166 -0.82 -23.68 5.07
C GLN A 166 -0.61 -22.68 3.93
N ASP A 167 -0.93 -23.13 2.72
CA ASP A 167 -0.96 -22.27 1.54
C ASP A 167 -1.92 -21.10 1.76
N LEU A 168 -1.52 -19.92 1.27
CA LEU A 168 -2.30 -18.70 1.40
C LEU A 168 -2.55 -18.10 0.01
N ARG A 169 -3.78 -18.16 -0.48
CA ARG A 169 -4.17 -17.65 -1.81
C ARG A 169 -3.34 -18.23 -2.95
N GLU A 170 -3.22 -19.57 -2.96
CA GLU A 170 -2.43 -20.37 -3.92
C GLU A 170 -0.91 -20.19 -3.81
N ILE A 171 -0.44 -19.50 -2.76
CA ILE A 171 0.99 -19.34 -2.49
C ILE A 171 1.43 -20.40 -1.49
N PRO A 172 2.34 -21.31 -1.87
CA PRO A 172 2.81 -22.35 -0.96
C PRO A 172 3.67 -21.78 0.16
N ILE A 173 3.49 -22.31 1.37
CA ILE A 173 4.20 -21.88 2.58
C ILE A 173 4.99 -23.03 3.19
N ASN A 174 6.28 -22.76 3.45
CA ASN A 174 7.18 -23.73 4.04
C ASN A 174 6.80 -24.04 5.50
N GLU A 175 7.15 -25.25 5.96
CA GLU A 175 6.99 -25.65 7.34
C GLU A 175 7.71 -24.67 8.30
N GLY A 176 7.11 -24.43 9.47
CA GLY A 176 7.63 -23.47 10.45
C GLY A 176 7.39 -22.00 10.10
N ARG A 177 6.68 -21.69 9.02
CA ARG A 177 6.35 -20.32 8.61
C ARG A 177 4.84 -20.09 8.52
N ILE A 178 4.47 -18.82 8.63
CA ILE A 178 3.16 -18.29 8.26
C ILE A 178 3.33 -17.33 7.08
N GLY A 179 2.34 -17.30 6.18
CA GLY A 179 2.21 -16.26 5.17
C GLY A 179 1.33 -15.10 5.66
N ALA A 180 1.61 -13.89 5.19
CA ALA A 180 0.70 -12.75 5.33
C ALA A 180 0.64 -11.92 4.05
N ILE A 181 -0.58 -11.51 3.71
CA ILE A 181 -0.86 -10.59 2.62
C ILE A 181 -1.06 -9.21 3.19
N VAL A 182 -0.38 -8.23 2.61
CA VAL A 182 -0.42 -6.84 3.04
C VAL A 182 -0.75 -5.95 1.85
N ILE A 183 -1.67 -5.02 2.05
CA ILE A 183 -2.11 -4.07 1.03
C ILE A 183 -0.98 -3.12 0.61
N GLY A 184 -0.93 -2.81 -0.68
CA GLY A 184 0.02 -1.87 -1.26
C GLY A 184 -0.23 -0.42 -0.88
N GLY A 185 0.84 0.30 -0.52
CA GLY A 185 0.74 1.72 -0.18
C GLY A 185 0.50 2.64 -1.38
N LEU A 186 0.86 2.20 -2.59
CA LEU A 186 0.66 2.98 -3.82
C LEU A 186 -0.75 2.82 -4.42
N ASN A 187 -1.57 1.93 -3.86
CA ASN A 187 -2.88 1.61 -4.39
C ASN A 187 -3.81 2.83 -4.57
N PRO A 188 -3.91 3.79 -3.62
CA PRO A 188 -4.76 4.97 -3.82
C PRO A 188 -4.33 5.83 -5.00
N MET A 189 -3.04 5.83 -5.33
CA MET A 189 -2.52 6.63 -6.44
C MET A 189 -2.69 5.93 -7.79
N ALA A 190 -2.77 4.59 -7.79
CA ALA A 190 -2.90 3.80 -9.01
C ALA A 190 -4.22 4.03 -9.74
N ILE A 191 -5.33 4.22 -9.02
CA ILE A 191 -6.64 4.50 -9.65
C ILE A 191 -6.63 5.81 -10.45
N LEU A 192 -5.73 6.76 -10.12
CA LEU A 192 -5.60 7.99 -10.88
C LEU A 192 -4.98 7.73 -12.26
N GLU A 193 -4.03 6.79 -12.36
CA GLU A 193 -3.48 6.37 -13.66
C GLU A 193 -4.53 5.64 -14.51
N GLU A 194 -5.43 4.86 -13.89
CA GLU A 194 -6.58 4.23 -14.57
C GLU A 194 -7.61 5.25 -15.12
N HIS A 195 -7.56 6.49 -14.64
CA HIS A 195 -8.34 7.63 -15.15
C HIS A 195 -7.54 8.55 -16.09
N GLY A 196 -6.33 8.13 -16.48
CA GLY A 196 -5.50 8.83 -17.45
C GLY A 196 -4.63 9.95 -16.88
N ILE A 197 -4.58 10.14 -15.56
CA ILE A 197 -3.64 11.08 -14.95
C ILE A 197 -2.25 10.44 -14.91
N LYS A 198 -1.25 11.15 -15.41
CA LYS A 198 0.15 10.76 -15.21
C LYS A 198 0.58 11.10 -13.78
N VAL A 199 0.66 10.08 -12.93
CA VAL A 199 1.23 10.21 -11.60
C VAL A 199 2.70 9.81 -11.62
N SER A 200 3.60 10.60 -11.04
CA SER A 200 4.98 10.15 -10.83
C SER A 200 5.12 9.64 -9.40
N SER A 201 5.16 8.32 -9.25
CA SER A 201 5.27 7.66 -7.94
C SER A 201 6.68 7.14 -7.70
N ARG A 202 7.13 7.24 -6.45
CA ARG A 202 8.36 6.62 -5.95
C ARG A 202 8.07 5.95 -4.61
N ALA A 203 8.22 4.64 -4.56
CA ALA A 203 8.15 3.84 -3.35
C ALA A 203 9.36 4.12 -2.44
N LEU A 204 9.18 3.89 -1.14
CA LEU A 204 10.26 4.02 -0.15
C LEU A 204 10.95 5.41 -0.18
N SER A 205 10.16 6.47 -0.39
CA SER A 205 10.69 7.80 -0.70
C SER A 205 11.31 8.50 0.51
N ALA A 206 10.69 8.37 1.70
CA ALA A 206 11.15 9.08 2.88
C ALA A 206 10.64 8.49 4.19
N LEU A 207 11.32 8.88 5.27
CA LEU A 207 10.84 8.78 6.64
C LEU A 207 10.21 10.12 7.05
N ILE A 208 9.02 10.05 7.65
CA ILE A 208 8.37 11.21 8.27
C ILE A 208 7.87 10.87 9.67
N ASP A 209 7.68 11.90 10.48
CA ASP A 209 7.03 11.79 11.79
C ASP A 209 5.56 11.38 11.61
N TYR A 210 5.08 10.57 12.55
CA TYR A 210 3.72 10.03 12.51
C TYR A 210 2.67 11.15 12.60
N GLU A 211 2.97 12.19 13.38
CA GLU A 211 2.13 13.37 13.63
C GLU A 211 1.90 14.23 12.39
N ARG A 212 2.72 14.07 11.34
CA ARG A 212 2.53 14.74 10.05
C ARG A 212 1.46 14.07 9.21
N LEU A 213 1.14 12.82 9.49
CA LEU A 213 0.07 12.09 8.82
C LEU A 213 -1.30 12.55 9.34
N PHE A 214 -2.30 12.52 8.46
CA PHE A 214 -3.68 12.79 8.79
C PHE A 214 -4.62 11.74 8.16
N PRO A 215 -5.82 11.51 8.73
CA PRO A 215 -6.80 10.61 8.14
C PRO A 215 -7.23 11.05 6.75
N TYR A 216 -7.33 10.13 5.78
CA TYR A 216 -7.70 10.45 4.40
C TYR A 216 -9.01 11.25 4.28
N THR A 217 -9.93 11.07 5.23
CA THR A 217 -11.20 11.82 5.35
C THR A 217 -11.02 13.33 5.54
N GLU A 218 -9.85 13.79 5.98
CA GLU A 218 -9.54 15.22 6.09
C GLU A 218 -9.06 15.84 4.79
N LEU A 219 -8.76 15.04 3.76
CA LEU A 219 -8.12 15.53 2.53
C LEU A 219 -8.85 16.70 1.88
N THR A 220 -10.18 16.62 1.75
CA THR A 220 -10.99 17.70 1.17
C THR A 220 -10.85 19.02 1.92
N LYS A 221 -10.63 18.99 3.25
CA LYS A 221 -10.39 20.20 4.04
C LYS A 221 -8.97 20.72 3.84
N ARG A 222 -7.99 19.83 3.69
CA ARG A 222 -6.57 20.16 3.49
C ARG A 222 -6.27 20.74 2.11
N LEU A 223 -7.13 20.45 1.13
CA LEU A 223 -7.05 20.99 -0.23
C LEU A 223 -7.75 22.35 -0.41
N ARG A 224 -8.43 22.87 0.61
CA ARG A 224 -9.12 24.18 0.54
C ARG A 224 -8.21 25.33 0.94
#